data_AF-A0A2S4UBD4-F1
#
_entry.id   AF-A0A2S4UBD4-F1
#
_cell.length_a   1.000
_cell.length_b   1.000
_cell.length_c   1.000
_cell.angle_alpha   90.00
_cell.angle_beta   90.00
_cell.angle_gamma   90.00
#
_symmetry.space_group_name_H-M   'P 1'
#
loop_
_entity.id
_entity.type
_entity.pdbx_description
1 polymer ?
#
loop_
_entity_poly.entity_id
_entity_poly.type
_entity_poly.pdbx_seq_one_letter_code
_entity_poly.pdbx_strand_id
1 'polypeptide(L)' 'MQIKVKTLTGKEIELDVETDDKISKVKDRIEEKEGIPPSQQRADEKTVKELGIEGGSTLHLVLALRGGK' A
#
# COMPACT_ATOMS: atom_id res chain seq x y z
N MET A 1 6.55 -11.29 -5.51
CA MET A 1 5.15 -11.50 -5.98
C MET A 1 4.56 -10.15 -6.33
N GLN A 2 3.67 -10.06 -7.31
CA GLN A 2 3.16 -8.76 -7.74
C GLN A 2 1.78 -8.47 -7.17
N ILE A 3 1.59 -7.25 -6.69
CA ILE A 3 0.29 -6.72 -6.27
C ILE A 3 -0.01 -5.45 -7.05
N LYS A 4 -1.31 -5.18 -7.24
CA LYS A 4 -1.78 -3.92 -7.83
C LYS A 4 -2.21 -3.00 -6.71
N VAL A 5 -1.77 -1.75 -6.75
CA VAL A 5 -2.25 -0.70 -5.86
C VAL A 5 -3.10 0.25 -6.69
N LYS A 6 -4.38 0.36 -6.33
CA LYS A 6 -5.30 1.32 -6.95
C LYS A 6 -5.39 2.56 -6.08
N THR A 7 -5.03 3.71 -6.64
CA THR A 7 -5.05 4.99 -5.94
C THR A 7 -6.41 5.67 -6.07
N LEU A 8 -6.65 6.73 -5.28
CA LEU A 8 -7.90 7.49 -5.32
C LEU A 8 -8.16 8.17 -6.67
N THR A 9 -7.13 8.44 -7.47
CA THR A 9 -7.26 8.99 -8.83
C THR A 9 -7.68 7.92 -9.85
N GLY A 10 -7.83 6.66 -9.41
CA GLY A 10 -8.14 5.53 -10.27
C GLY A 10 -6.92 4.94 -10.98
N LYS A 11 -5.72 5.44 -10.70
CA LYS A 11 -4.47 4.91 -11.27
C LYS A 11 -4.11 3.58 -10.60
N GLU A 12 -3.73 2.60 -11.42
CA GLU A 12 -3.25 1.30 -10.96
C GLU A 12 -1.73 1.26 -11.08
N ILE A 13 -1.07 0.83 -10.01
CA ILE A 13 0.39 0.78 -9.90
C ILE A 13 0.77 -0.65 -9.52
N GLU A 14 1.71 -1.22 -10.26
CA GLU A 14 2.26 -2.53 -9.93
C GLU A 14 3.44 -2.39 -8.97
N LEU A 15 3.40 -3.16 -7.89
CA LEU A 15 4.44 -3.26 -6.88
C LEU A 15 4.87 -4.72 -6.73
N ASP A 16 6.19 -4.94 -6.74
CA ASP A 16 6.76 -6.24 -6.45
C ASP A 16 7.08 -6.35 -4.96
N VAL A 17 6.40 -7.23 -4.25
CA VAL A 17 6.50 -7.43 -2.79
C VAL A 17 6.77 -8.90 -2.49
N GLU A 18 7.44 -9.20 -1.40
CA GLU A 18 7.59 -10.58 -0.91
C GLU A 18 6.51 -10.91 0.11
N THR A 19 6.18 -12.20 0.29
CA THR A 19 5.20 -12.63 1.32
C THR A 19 5.63 -12.23 2.73
N ASP A 20 6.94 -12.21 2.94
CA ASP A 20 7.59 -11.88 4.21
C ASP A 20 7.88 -10.37 4.32
N ASP A 21 7.60 -9.58 3.27
CA ASP A 21 7.70 -8.13 3.36
C ASP A 21 6.66 -7.57 4.33
N LYS A 22 7.11 -6.59 5.11
CA LYS A 22 6.23 -5.80 5.97
C LYS A 22 5.43 -4.80 5.15
N ILE A 23 4.22 -4.51 5.60
CA ILE A 23 3.37 -3.49 4.98
C ILE A 23 4.04 -2.12 4.97
N SER A 24 4.89 -1.80 5.95
CA SER A 24 5.69 -0.56 5.94
C SER A 24 6.49 -0.38 4.64
N LYS A 25 7.14 -1.43 4.14
CA LYS A 25 7.91 -1.38 2.89
C LYS A 25 7.01 -1.18 1.66
N VAL A 26 5.79 -1.71 1.70
CA VAL A 26 4.77 -1.46 0.66
C VAL A 26 4.35 0.01 0.69
N LYS A 27 4.14 0.58 1.89
CA LYS A 27 3.80 2.01 2.05
C LYS A 27 4.90 2.93 1.56
N ASP A 28 6.16 2.63 1.87
CA ASP A 28 7.33 3.41 1.44
C ASP A 28 7.40 3.46 -0.10
N ARG A 29 7.21 2.31 -0.76
CA ARG A 29 7.17 2.25 -2.23
C ARG A 29 5.99 3.01 -2.84
N ILE A 30 4.85 3.04 -2.15
CA ILE A 30 3.69 3.85 -2.55
C ILE A 30 4.02 5.35 -2.38
N GLU A 31 4.69 5.74 -1.30
CA GLU A 31 5.16 7.10 -1.08
C GLU A 31 6.14 7.54 -2.18
N GLU A 32 7.12 6.71 -2.52
CA GLU A 32 8.09 7.03 -3.58
C GLU A 32 7.42 7.22 -4.95
N LYS A 33 6.36 6.45 -5.25
CA LYS A 33 5.67 6.50 -6.55
C LYS A 33 4.59 7.57 -6.65
N GLU A 34 3.85 7.83 -5.58
CA GLU A 34 2.68 8.73 -5.59
C GLU A 34 2.86 9.97 -4.70
N GLY A 35 3.90 10.04 -3.88
CA GLY A 35 4.14 11.13 -2.93
C GLY A 35 3.20 11.13 -1.73
N ILE A 36 2.58 9.99 -1.42
CA ILE A 36 1.57 9.87 -0.36
C ILE A 36 2.24 9.39 0.94
N PRO A 37 2.24 10.20 2.02
CA PRO A 37 2.86 9.83 3.29
C PRO A 37 2.32 8.52 3.85
N PRO A 38 3.16 7.60 4.33
CA PRO A 38 2.77 6.33 4.96
C PRO A 38 1.81 6.50 6.14
N SER A 39 1.90 7.65 6.82
CA SER A 39 1.04 8.05 7.94
C SER A 39 -0.41 8.34 7.54
N GLN A 40 -0.66 8.66 6.27
CA GLN A 40 -2.00 8.84 5.70
C GLN A 40 -2.58 7.52 5.16
N GLN A 41 -1.80 6.44 5.15
CA GLN A 41 -2.22 5.12 4.69
C GLN A 41 -2.70 4.28 5.90
N ARG A 42 -4.01 3.99 5.96
CA ARG A 42 -4.59 3.04 6.94
C ARG A 42 -4.18 1.61 6.55
N ALA A 43 -2.97 1.20 6.92
CA ALA A 43 -2.60 -0.21 6.91
C ALA A 43 -1.87 -0.58 8.19
N ASP A 44 -2.16 -1.78 8.68
CA ASP A 44 -1.69 -2.38 9.94
C ASP A 44 -0.17 -2.59 9.95
N GLU A 45 0.42 -2.85 11.12
CA GLU A 45 1.85 -3.19 11.26
C GLU A 45 2.19 -4.64 10.84
N LYS A 46 1.22 -5.34 10.25
CA LYS A 46 1.32 -6.74 9.84
C LYS A 46 2.13 -6.93 8.55
N THR A 47 2.59 -8.16 8.33
CA THR A 47 3.21 -8.58 7.07
C THR A 47 2.17 -8.84 5.97
N VAL A 48 2.62 -8.88 4.71
CA VAL A 48 1.79 -9.21 3.54
C VAL A 48 1.08 -10.55 3.73
N LYS A 49 1.81 -11.56 4.24
CA LYS A 49 1.27 -12.89 4.57
C LYS A 49 0.19 -12.85 5.67
N GLU A 50 0.38 -12.06 6.72
CA GLU A 50 -0.58 -11.94 7.83
C GLU A 50 -1.88 -11.23 7.42
N LEU A 51 -1.84 -10.42 6.37
CA LEU A 51 -3.04 -9.81 5.77
C LEU A 51 -3.73 -10.72 4.75
N GLY A 52 -3.16 -11.90 4.45
CA GLY A 52 -3.68 -12.79 3.42
C GLY A 52 -3.61 -12.19 2.01
N ILE A 53 -2.66 -11.28 1.77
CA ILE A 53 -2.45 -10.70 0.45
C ILE A 53 -1.73 -11.74 -0.41
N GLU A 54 -2.33 -12.10 -1.53
CA GLU A 54 -1.79 -13.04 -2.50
C GLU A 54 -1.30 -12.33 -3.77
N GLY A 55 -0.47 -13.00 -4.57
CA GLY A 55 -0.05 -12.49 -5.88
C GLY A 55 -1.25 -12.22 -6.78
N GLY A 56 -1.32 -11.01 -7.35
CA GLY A 56 -2.45 -10.53 -8.14
C GLY A 56 -3.53 -9.81 -7.35
N SER A 57 -3.41 -9.74 -6.02
CA SER A 57 -4.33 -8.96 -5.19
C SER A 57 -4.28 -7.48 -5.54
N THR A 58 -5.45 -6.82 -5.47
CA THR A 58 -5.57 -5.38 -5.69
C THR A 58 -5.82 -4.67 -4.36
N LEU A 59 -4.87 -3.84 -3.94
CA LEU A 59 -4.90 -3.07 -2.72
C LEU A 59 -5.46 -1.68 -3.02
N HIS A 60 -6.61 -1.35 -2.45
CA HIS A 60 -7.24 -0.05 -2.64
C HIS A 60 -6.69 0.94 -1.62
N LEU A 61 -5.97 1.95 -2.10
CA LEU A 61 -5.42 3.01 -1.24
C LEU A 61 -6.51 4.03 -0.92
N VAL A 62 -7.01 4.00 0.32
CA VAL A 62 -7.93 5.03 0.84
C VAL A 62 -7.13 5.99 1.72
N LEU A 63 -7.01 7.25 1.31
CA LEU A 63 -6.36 8.28 2.13
C LEU A 63 -7.18 8.51 3.40
N ALA A 64 -6.56 8.31 4.57
CA ALA A 64 -7.05 8.92 5.78
C ALA A 64 -6.56 10.37 5.79
N LEU A 65 -7.37 11.29 5.26
CA LEU A 65 -7.17 12.72 5.48
C LEU A 65 -7.31 13.00 6.99
N ARG A 66 -6.20 12.96 7.74
CA ARG A 66 -6.17 13.66 9.02
C ARG A 66 -6.18 15.14 8.68
N GLY A 67 -7.31 15.79 8.98
CA GLY A 67 -7.53 17.22 8.77
C GLY A 67 -6.31 18.02 9.24
N GLY A 68 -5.88 18.92 8.37
CA GLY A 68 -4.72 19.78 8.58
C GLY A 68 -4.80 20.55 9.89
N LYS A 69 -3.63 20.91 10.39
CA LYS A 69 -3.50 21.95 11.40
C LYS A 69 -3.10 23.25 10.73
#